data_AF-A0A1B6IW81-F1
#
_entry.id   AF-A0A1B6IW81-F1
#
_cell.length_a   1.000
_cell.length_b   1.000
_cell.length_c   1.000
_cell.angle_alpha   90.00
_cell.angle_beta   90.00
_cell.angle_gamma   90.00
#
_symmetry.space_group_name_H-M   'P 1'
#
loop_
_entity.id
_entity.type
_entity.pdbx_description
1 polymer ?
#
loop_
_entity_poly.entity_id
_entity_poly.type
_entity_poly.pdbx_seq_one_letter_code
_entity_poly.pdbx_strand_id
1 'polypeptide(L)'
;MNKNNYNHSSESLEKTLKHDDLCVIGYSSKLYRDDVKAVEIDKGQHLIPWVGNADVKIDRYDVRSYVDNLSHRATGHMDCTLSVEDQEIEDMCDKERYRALHYDEQERELYEEEKQKRSNQSF
;
A
#
# COMPACT_ATOMS: atom_id res chain seq x y z
N MET A 1 23.83 -37.12 -26.70
CA MET A 1 23.33 -36.12 -25.72
C MET A 1 21.92 -35.74 -26.15
N ASN A 2 20.92 -36.30 -25.46
CA ASN A 2 19.50 -36.18 -25.79
C ASN A 2 18.99 -34.80 -25.36
N LYS A 3 18.41 -34.04 -26.29
CA LYS A 3 17.72 -32.78 -26.00
C LYS A 3 16.27 -33.12 -25.66
N ASN A 4 15.93 -33.10 -24.38
CA ASN A 4 14.53 -33.23 -23.96
C ASN A 4 13.83 -31.88 -24.15
N ASN A 5 12.93 -31.83 -25.13
CA ASN A 5 11.95 -30.75 -25.31
C ASN A 5 10.90 -30.85 -24.20
N TYR A 6 10.90 -29.91 -23.26
CA TYR A 6 9.78 -29.73 -22.35
C TYR A 6 8.82 -28.71 -22.96
N ASN A 7 7.71 -29.22 -23.49
CA ASN A 7 6.56 -28.41 -23.86
C ASN A 7 5.92 -27.88 -22.57
N HIS A 8 6.14 -26.61 -22.24
CA HIS A 8 5.37 -25.95 -21.21
C HIS A 8 4.04 -25.51 -21.83
N SER A 9 3.07 -26.41 -21.88
CA SER A 9 1.68 -26.03 -22.12
C SER A 9 1.24 -25.21 -20.89
N SER A 10 1.20 -23.90 -21.05
CA SER A 10 0.60 -22.96 -20.11
C SER A 10 -0.91 -23.16 -20.12
N GLU A 11 -1.36 -24.23 -19.49
CA GLU A 11 -2.77 -24.40 -19.16
C GLU A 11 -2.99 -23.61 -17.87
N SER A 12 -3.68 -22.48 -18.01
CA SER A 12 -4.04 -21.54 -16.96
C SER A 12 -4.68 -22.26 -15.79
N LEU A 13 -3.86 -22.60 -14.80
CA LEU A 13 -4.31 -23.09 -13.51
C LEU A 13 -4.83 -21.88 -12.72
N GLU A 14 -5.96 -21.32 -13.14
CA GLU A 14 -6.81 -20.51 -12.27
C GLU A 14 -7.34 -21.44 -11.17
N LYS A 15 -6.46 -21.72 -10.22
CA LYS A 15 -6.78 -22.41 -8.99
C LYS A 15 -7.62 -21.41 -8.22
N THR A 16 -8.94 -21.54 -8.31
CA THR A 16 -9.88 -20.91 -7.39
C THR A 16 -9.43 -21.30 -5.98
N LEU A 17 -8.65 -20.44 -5.33
CA LEU A 17 -8.23 -20.62 -3.94
C LEU A 17 -9.49 -20.49 -3.10
N LYS A 18 -10.20 -21.60 -2.92
CA LYS A 18 -11.23 -21.70 -1.90
C LYS A 18 -10.54 -21.46 -0.56
N HIS A 19 -10.94 -20.42 0.14
CA HIS A 19 -10.42 -20.05 1.44
C HIS A 19 -10.98 -21.00 2.52
N ASP A 20 -10.96 -22.31 2.26
CA ASP A 20 -11.66 -23.31 3.07
C ASP A 20 -10.85 -23.70 4.34
N ASP A 21 -9.63 -23.19 4.51
CA ASP A 21 -8.72 -23.55 5.62
C ASP A 21 -8.36 -22.39 6.59
N LEU A 22 -8.99 -21.20 6.47
CA LEU A 22 -8.70 -20.10 7.41
C LEU A 22 -9.56 -20.21 8.68
N CYS A 23 -8.99 -20.78 9.75
CA CYS A 23 -9.60 -20.78 11.08
C CYS A 23 -9.17 -19.55 11.87
N VAL A 24 -10.08 -18.58 12.05
CA VAL A 24 -9.86 -17.40 12.89
C VAL A 24 -10.42 -17.68 14.29
N ILE A 25 -9.53 -17.74 15.29
CA ILE A 25 -9.90 -17.97 16.70
C ILE A 25 -9.58 -16.69 17.48
N GLY A 26 -10.55 -16.17 18.23
CA GLY A 26 -10.39 -15.01 19.09
C GLY A 26 -10.88 -15.28 20.51
N TYR A 27 -10.31 -14.56 21.48
CA TYR A 27 -10.74 -14.58 22.88
C TYR A 27 -11.40 -13.24 23.24
N SER A 28 -12.36 -13.26 24.16
CA SER A 28 -12.91 -12.03 24.73
C SER A 28 -11.84 -11.32 25.56
N SER A 29 -11.48 -10.09 25.19
CA SER A 29 -10.64 -9.23 26.03
C SER A 29 -11.53 -8.30 26.85
N LYS A 30 -11.44 -8.39 28.18
CA LYS A 30 -12.17 -7.50 29.09
C LYS A 30 -11.35 -6.25 29.33
N LEU A 31 -11.77 -5.13 28.75
CA LEU A 31 -11.16 -3.83 28.98
C LEU A 31 -11.70 -3.24 30.29
N TYR A 32 -10.78 -2.72 31.11
CA TYR A 32 -11.10 -2.01 32.33
C TYR A 32 -10.85 -0.52 32.11
N ARG A 33 -11.74 0.29 32.67
CA ARG A 33 -11.58 1.74 32.65
C ARG A 33 -10.41 2.12 33.56
N ASP A 34 -9.42 2.77 32.98
CA ASP A 34 -8.25 3.32 33.67
C ASP A 34 -8.10 4.79 33.26
N ASP A 35 -8.70 5.66 34.06
CA ASP A 35 -8.75 7.11 33.77
C ASP A 35 -7.37 7.75 33.87
N VAL A 36 -6.48 7.22 34.71
CA VAL A 36 -5.10 7.71 34.83
C VAL A 36 -4.36 7.44 33.53
N LYS A 37 -4.41 6.19 33.05
CA LYS A 37 -3.79 5.80 31.79
C LYS A 37 -4.41 6.50 30.58
N ALA A 38 -5.73 6.74 30.59
CA ALA A 38 -6.39 7.53 29.55
C ALA A 38 -5.80 8.95 29.47
N VAL A 39 -5.64 9.62 30.61
CA VAL A 39 -5.02 10.95 30.67
C VAL A 39 -3.55 10.93 30.23
N GLU A 40 -2.79 9.88 30.55
CA GLU A 40 -1.40 9.73 30.08
C GLU A 40 -1.30 9.57 28.57
N ILE A 41 -2.22 8.79 27.98
CA ILE A 41 -2.32 8.59 26.53
C ILE A 41 -2.70 9.91 25.86
N ASP A 42 -3.71 10.62 26.37
CA ASP A 42 -4.17 11.90 25.82
C ASP A 42 -3.08 12.99 25.88
N LYS A 43 -2.24 12.96 26.93
CA LYS A 43 -1.06 13.85 27.04
C LYS A 43 0.10 13.44 26.12
N GLY A 44 -0.01 12.32 25.41
CA GLY A 44 1.04 11.83 24.50
C GLY A 44 2.29 11.32 25.21
N GLN A 45 2.21 10.89 26.48
CA GLN A 45 3.38 10.43 27.26
C GLN A 45 3.99 9.12 26.73
N HIS A 46 3.21 8.35 25.97
CA HIS A 46 3.64 7.14 25.30
C HIS A 46 4.47 7.44 24.03
N LEU A 47 4.47 8.68 23.55
CA LEU A 47 5.20 9.07 22.36
C LEU A 47 6.64 9.48 22.71
N ILE A 48 7.56 9.16 21.81
CA ILE A 48 8.97 9.57 21.86
C ILE A 48 9.31 10.45 20.64
N PRO A 49 10.30 11.35 20.74
CA PRO A 49 10.77 12.10 19.57
C PRO A 49 11.35 11.16 18.51
N TRP A 50 11.09 11.42 17.24
CA TRP A 50 11.67 10.66 16.14
C TRP A 50 13.16 10.98 15.96
N VAL A 51 13.97 9.94 15.75
CA VAL A 51 15.37 10.05 15.33
C VAL A 51 15.44 10.81 13.99
N GLY A 52 15.96 12.04 14.02
CA GLY A 52 16.13 12.92 12.85
C GLY A 52 15.25 14.17 12.86
N ASN A 53 14.14 14.18 13.62
CA ASN A 53 13.34 15.38 13.84
C ASN A 53 12.57 15.29 15.17
N ALA A 54 12.97 16.09 16.15
CA ALA A 54 12.37 16.10 17.48
C ALA A 54 10.95 16.71 17.53
N ASP A 55 10.54 17.45 16.50
CA ASP A 55 9.20 18.02 16.39
C ASP A 55 8.17 16.95 16.01
N VAL A 56 8.63 15.84 15.42
CA VAL A 56 7.79 14.69 15.08
C VAL A 56 7.85 13.68 16.23
N LYS A 57 6.68 13.38 16.81
CA LYS A 57 6.53 12.37 17.85
C LYS A 57 6.00 11.07 17.27
N ILE A 58 6.59 9.94 17.67
CA ILE A 58 6.23 8.59 17.23
C ILE A 58 5.93 7.70 18.44
N ASP A 59 5.24 6.58 18.23
CA ASP A 59 4.96 5.62 19.30
C ASP A 59 6.25 4.96 19.81
N ARG A 60 6.38 4.78 21.13
CA ARG A 60 7.56 4.13 21.74
C ARG A 60 7.80 2.71 21.24
N TYR A 61 6.75 2.01 20.85
CA TYR A 61 6.80 0.65 20.33
C TYR A 61 6.76 0.62 18.80
N ASP A 62 6.94 1.76 18.13
CA ASP A 62 7.12 1.82 16.70
C ASP A 62 8.46 1.19 16.30
N VAL A 63 8.39 -0.04 15.79
CA VAL A 63 9.55 -0.84 15.36
C VAL A 63 10.35 -0.15 14.25
N ARG A 64 9.76 0.79 13.50
CA ARG A 64 10.50 1.57 12.50
C ARG A 64 11.61 2.41 13.14
N SER A 65 11.44 2.81 14.40
CA SER A 65 12.48 3.54 15.15
C SER A 65 13.68 2.69 15.52
N TYR A 66 13.57 1.35 15.50
CA TYR A 66 14.71 0.44 15.73
C TYR A 66 15.61 0.30 14.49
N VAL A 67 15.23 0.89 13.36
CA VAL A 67 16.06 0.91 12.14
C VAL A 67 17.08 2.06 12.26
N ASP A 68 18.03 1.90 13.18
CA ASP A 68 19.01 2.94 13.56
C ASP A 68 20.04 3.27 12.46
N ASN A 69 20.11 2.49 11.37
CA ASN A 69 21.06 2.72 10.28
C ASN A 69 20.36 2.76 8.91
N LEU A 70 19.80 3.93 8.56
CA LEU A 70 19.34 4.19 7.19
C LEU A 70 20.49 4.12 6.16
N SER A 71 21.76 4.27 6.59
CA SER A 71 22.92 4.09 5.70
C SER A 71 22.94 2.71 5.03
N HIS A 72 22.50 1.66 5.76
CA HIS A 72 22.41 0.30 5.24
C HIS A 72 21.18 0.09 4.34
N ARG A 73 20.18 0.97 4.45
CA ARG A 73 19.02 0.99 3.54
C ARG A 73 19.25 1.82 2.28
N ALA A 74 20.20 2.77 2.28
CA ALA A 74 20.72 3.29 1.02
C ALA A 74 21.36 2.17 0.20
N THR A 75 21.94 1.16 0.85
CA THR A 75 22.40 -0.10 0.24
C THR A 75 21.27 -1.12 0.01
N GLY A 76 20.06 -0.82 0.47
CA GLY A 76 18.85 -1.64 0.35
C GLY A 76 17.86 -1.13 -0.70
N HIS A 77 18.12 0.02 -1.32
CA HIS A 77 18.07 0.00 -2.78
C HIS A 77 19.21 -0.93 -3.15
N MET A 78 18.91 -2.24 -3.21
CA MET A 78 19.64 -3.08 -4.14
C MET A 78 19.73 -2.22 -5.39
N ASP A 79 20.92 -2.02 -5.94
CA ASP A 79 21.08 -1.50 -7.29
C ASP A 79 20.43 -2.53 -8.24
N CYS A 80 19.12 -2.69 -8.13
CA CYS A 80 18.27 -3.34 -9.08
C CYS A 80 18.18 -2.29 -10.16
N THR A 81 19.26 -2.21 -10.92
CA THR A 81 19.28 -1.47 -12.16
C THR A 81 18.24 -2.18 -13.00
N LEU A 82 17.02 -1.64 -12.98
CA LEU A 82 15.93 -2.15 -13.79
C LEU A 82 16.41 -2.14 -15.23
N SER A 83 16.05 -3.17 -15.98
CA SER A 83 16.25 -3.08 -17.42
C SER A 83 15.46 -1.88 -17.95
N VAL A 84 15.82 -1.37 -19.13
CA VAL A 84 15.07 -0.26 -19.74
C VAL A 84 13.59 -0.61 -19.86
N GLU A 85 13.27 -1.88 -20.17
CA GLU A 85 11.90 -2.40 -20.23
C GLU A 85 11.22 -2.37 -18.86
N ASP A 86 11.89 -2.85 -17.81
CA ASP A 86 11.31 -2.85 -16.46
C ASP A 86 11.09 -1.42 -15.93
N GLN A 87 11.96 -0.48 -16.29
CA GLN A 87 11.81 0.93 -15.93
C GLN A 87 10.60 1.56 -16.63
N GLU A 88 10.38 1.25 -17.92
CA GLU A 88 9.20 1.71 -18.65
C GLU A 88 7.90 1.16 -18.04
N ILE A 89 7.93 -0.10 -17.58
CA ILE A 89 6.79 -0.72 -16.88
C ILE A 89 6.54 -0.01 -15.53
N GLU A 90 7.58 0.20 -14.73
CA GLU A 90 7.46 0.89 -13.44
C GLU A 90 6.92 2.32 -13.62
N ASP A 91 7.42 3.06 -14.63
CA ASP A 91 6.94 4.41 -14.94
C ASP A 91 5.46 4.44 -15.33
N MET A 92 4.96 3.39 -15.99
CA MET A 92 3.55 3.23 -16.33
C MET A 92 2.71 2.90 -15.10
N CYS A 93 3.16 1.95 -14.27
CA CYS A 93 2.51 1.60 -13.02
C CYS A 93 2.44 2.80 -12.07
N ASP A 94 3.47 3.64 -12.01
CA ASP A 94 3.50 4.85 -11.20
C ASP A 94 2.46 5.87 -11.64
N LYS A 95 2.33 6.09 -12.96
CA LYS A 95 1.30 6.99 -13.50
C LYS A 95 -0.10 6.49 -13.15
N GLU A 96 -0.35 5.19 -13.21
CA GLU A 96 -1.63 4.60 -12.82
C GLU A 96 -1.89 4.73 -11.31
N ARG A 97 -0.89 4.39 -10.50
CA ARG A 97 -0.94 4.46 -9.03
C ARG A 97 -1.28 5.85 -8.51
N TYR A 98 -0.76 6.89 -9.13
CA TYR A 98 -1.02 8.29 -8.75
C TYR A 98 -2.05 9.00 -9.65
N ARG A 99 -2.75 8.28 -10.54
CA ARG A 99 -3.71 8.86 -11.49
C ARG A 99 -4.79 9.69 -10.78
N ALA A 100 -5.32 9.19 -9.66
CA ALA A 100 -6.37 9.87 -8.89
C ALA A 100 -5.92 11.15 -8.19
N LEU A 101 -4.61 11.35 -7.96
CA LEU A 101 -4.09 12.59 -7.36
C LEU A 101 -4.10 13.74 -8.36
N HIS A 102 -3.90 13.44 -9.64
CA HIS A 102 -3.80 14.42 -10.71
C HIS A 102 -5.09 14.57 -11.51
N TYR A 103 -5.95 13.56 -11.52
CA TYR A 103 -7.17 13.55 -12.30
C TYR A 103 -8.35 13.09 -11.46
N ASP A 104 -9.33 13.98 -11.31
CA ASP A 104 -10.65 13.60 -10.81
C ASP A 104 -11.43 12.94 -11.95
N GLU A 105 -11.54 11.61 -11.89
CA GLU A 105 -12.28 10.83 -12.88
C GLU A 105 -13.79 11.01 -12.74
N GLN A 106 -14.29 11.20 -11.51
CA GLN A 106 -15.72 11.39 -11.24
C GLN A 106 -16.21 12.74 -11.79
N GLU A 107 -15.43 13.80 -11.60
CA GLU A 107 -15.77 15.12 -12.16
C GLU A 107 -15.83 15.09 -13.69
N ARG A 108 -14.88 14.40 -14.33
CA ARG A 108 -14.85 14.26 -15.80
C ARG A 108 -16.04 13.47 -16.32
N GLU A 109 -16.37 12.35 -15.70
CA GLU A 109 -17.54 11.53 -16.06
C GLU A 109 -18.84 12.34 -15.93
N LEU A 110 -19.02 13.06 -14.83
CA LEU A 110 -20.18 13.94 -14.63
C LEU A 110 -20.29 15.01 -15.73
N TYR A 111 -19.17 15.63 -16.10
CA TYR A 111 -19.15 16.63 -17.17
C TYR A 111 -19.51 16.04 -18.53
N GLU A 112 -19.01 14.85 -18.85
CA GLU A 112 -19.33 14.15 -20.09
C GLU A 112 -20.81 13.74 -20.16
N GLU A 113 -21.38 13.22 -19.07
CA GLU A 113 -22.80 12.90 -18.97
C GLU A 113 -23.68 14.14 -19.18
N GLU A 114 -23.36 15.26 -18.53
CA GLU A 114 -24.11 16.51 -18.68
C GLU A 114 -24.05 17.05 -20.12
N LYS A 115 -22.89 16.92 -20.79
CA LYS A 115 -22.74 17.29 -22.21
C LYS A 115 -23.61 16.42 -23.10
N GLN A 116 -23.69 15.12 -22.83
CA GLN A 116 -24.57 14.20 -23.57
C GLN A 116 -26.05 14.53 -23.36
N LYS A 117 -26.48 14.82 -22.13
CA LYS A 117 -27.86 15.24 -21.83
C LYS A 117 -28.25 16.49 -22.60
N ARG A 118 -27.37 17.50 -22.66
CA ARG A 118 -27.59 18.73 -23.44
C ARG A 118 -27.72 18.48 -24.94
N SER A 119 -26.87 17.60 -25.49
CA SER A 119 -26.94 17.21 -26.90
C SER A 119 -28.28 16.51 -27.21
N ASN A 120 -28.69 15.57 -26.35
CA ASN A 120 -29.91 14.79 -26.53
C ASN A 120 -31.19 15.61 -26.35
N GLN A 121 -31.14 16.72 -25.60
CA GLN A 121 -32.25 17.67 -25.46
C GLN A 121 -32.40 18.62 -26.66
N SER A 122 -31.44 18.66 -27.59
CA SER A 122 -31.51 19.51 -28.80
C SER A 122 -32.19 18.84 -30.00
N PHE A 123 -32.84 17.69 -29.78
CA PHE A 123 -33.65 16.96 -30.77
C PHE A 123 -35.13 16.93 -30.38
#